data_AF-A0A954GCC1-F1
#
_entry.id   AF-A0A954GCC1-F1
#
_cell.length_a   1.000
_cell.length_b   1.000
_cell.length_c   1.000
_cell.angle_alpha   90.00
_cell.angle_beta   90.00
_cell.angle_gamma   90.00
#
_symmetry.space_group_name_H-M   'P 1'
#
loop_
_entity.id
_entity.type
_entity.pdbx_description
1 polymer ?
#
loop_
_entity_poly.entity_id
_entity_poly.type
_entity_poly.pdbx_seq_one_letter_code
_entity_poly.pdbx_strand_id
1 'polypeptide(L)'
;MLRECVYCLLACAVLISVGCRESASPDAGAPTTDQQPPAETTEQPAQPGDDPEVVTALQTSATAVKQNDAGIVTEVDFRGAEITDADLEPLTKLTGLQSLLLNETAITDDGLQTVGQLTTLRNLDLRGCGISNAGIEHLTGLTNLKALRLSGESGATTVDDGAMASIAKLTSLKALPLDHLWVSETGLEELKALPNLEELYLAHTLVGDAAMEVLAQMHNLKKLRISATGVSSDGLVHLQALTNLGDLDLSETSQVFDAGLEHLAPMTSLKRLNLWRVPITDAGVAHLSGLTNMEWLNLDNTQLTDAGLPALKDMHNLKFLHLGSTAVSDTGLPQLEGLTSLEDLKVTRTAVTEEGVSELQKKLPNTKIQLKYLGGE
;
A
#
# COMPACT_ATOMS: atom_id res chain seq x y z
N MET A 1 -2.31 59.64 23.35
CA MET A 1 -1.40 58.61 22.81
C MET A 1 -2.03 58.04 21.54
N LEU A 2 -1.31 58.19 20.41
CA LEU A 2 -1.24 57.40 19.15
C LEU A 2 -2.45 56.54 18.68
N ARG A 3 -2.81 56.38 17.40
CA ARG A 3 -2.28 56.84 16.09
C ARG A 3 -3.24 56.49 14.92
N GLU A 4 -3.22 57.36 13.89
CA GLU A 4 -3.25 57.23 12.39
C GLU A 4 -4.25 56.31 11.65
N CYS A 5 -4.94 56.65 10.54
CA CYS A 5 -4.80 57.53 9.33
C CYS A 5 -4.03 57.00 8.09
N VAL A 6 -4.55 57.40 6.90
CA VAL A 6 -3.94 57.56 5.54
C VAL A 6 -4.12 56.35 4.58
N TYR A 7 -4.76 56.38 3.37
CA TYR A 7 -4.83 57.23 2.14
C TYR A 7 -4.06 56.61 0.93
N CYS A 8 -4.76 56.48 -0.24
CA CYS A 8 -4.31 56.89 -1.60
C CYS A 8 -3.24 56.01 -2.36
N LEU A 9 -3.13 55.82 -3.70
CA LEU A 9 -3.38 56.59 -4.96
C LEU A 9 -3.35 55.69 -6.25
N LEU A 10 -4.06 56.17 -7.30
CA LEU A 10 -3.84 56.20 -8.78
C LEU A 10 -3.54 54.91 -9.60
N ALA A 11 -4.19 54.60 -10.74
CA ALA A 11 -4.68 55.32 -11.93
C ALA A 11 -3.65 55.61 -13.04
N CYS A 12 -3.97 55.11 -14.25
CA CYS A 12 -3.96 55.78 -15.57
C CYS A 12 -3.40 54.93 -16.72
N ALA A 13 -4.28 54.67 -17.69
CA ALA A 13 -3.95 54.38 -19.08
C ALA A 13 -3.51 55.66 -19.81
N VAL A 14 -2.79 55.54 -20.93
CA VAL A 14 -3.17 56.06 -22.27
C VAL A 14 -2.02 55.90 -23.29
N LEU A 15 -2.46 55.49 -24.48
CA LEU A 15 -1.87 55.36 -25.81
C LEU A 15 -1.00 56.53 -26.31
N ILE A 16 -0.04 56.24 -27.19
CA ILE A 16 0.25 56.96 -28.47
C ILE A 16 0.90 55.90 -29.43
N SER A 17 0.25 55.41 -30.50
CA SER A 17 0.21 55.91 -31.89
C SER A 17 1.58 55.83 -32.61
N VAL A 18 1.80 55.50 -33.89
CA VAL A 18 1.02 55.23 -35.11
C VAL A 18 2.05 54.75 -36.15
N GLY A 19 1.64 53.89 -37.10
CA GLY A 19 2.48 53.55 -38.24
C GLY A 19 1.83 52.58 -39.23
N CYS A 20 0.74 53.00 -39.88
CA CYS A 20 0.32 52.45 -41.20
C CYS A 20 1.44 52.74 -42.22
N ARG A 21 1.63 52.11 -43.38
CA ARG A 21 0.87 51.21 -44.27
C ARG A 21 1.89 50.86 -45.39
N GLU A 22 1.90 49.66 -45.94
CA GLU A 22 1.79 49.46 -47.40
C GLU A 22 1.69 47.99 -47.79
N SER A 23 0.90 47.80 -48.84
CA SER A 23 0.32 46.58 -49.39
C SER A 23 1.23 45.86 -50.38
N ALA A 24 1.12 44.53 -50.44
CA ALA A 24 0.76 43.74 -51.63
C ALA A 24 1.30 42.30 -51.56
N SER A 25 0.42 41.31 -51.71
CA SER A 25 0.77 39.94 -52.14
C SER A 25 0.97 39.93 -53.68
N PRO A 26 1.72 39.00 -54.31
CA PRO A 26 1.34 37.58 -54.34
C PRO A 26 2.49 36.53 -54.38
N ASP A 27 2.15 35.35 -53.87
CA ASP A 27 2.41 33.99 -54.36
C ASP A 27 3.82 33.46 -54.79
N ALA A 28 4.01 32.19 -54.44
CA ALA A 28 4.98 31.20 -54.91
C ALA A 28 6.48 31.34 -54.55
N GLY A 29 6.87 30.66 -53.46
CA GLY A 29 8.25 30.22 -53.19
C GLY A 29 8.24 28.97 -52.31
N ALA A 30 8.66 27.83 -52.87
CA ALA A 30 8.70 26.53 -52.21
C ALA A 30 9.50 26.54 -50.89
N PRO A 31 9.13 25.72 -49.88
CA PRO A 31 9.93 25.60 -48.67
C PRO A 31 11.20 24.79 -48.99
N THR A 32 12.34 25.45 -48.84
CA THR A 32 13.67 24.81 -48.77
C THR A 32 13.73 23.92 -47.53
N THR A 33 14.07 22.65 -47.77
CA THR A 33 14.41 21.66 -46.75
C THR A 33 15.67 22.06 -46.01
N ASP A 34 15.53 22.64 -44.81
CA ASP A 34 16.59 22.63 -43.82
C ASP A 34 16.59 21.26 -43.12
N GLN A 35 17.49 20.40 -43.59
CA GLN A 35 17.84 19.16 -42.91
C GLN A 35 18.54 19.50 -41.59
N GLN A 36 17.79 19.37 -40.50
CA GLN A 36 18.37 19.24 -39.16
C GLN A 36 19.28 18.00 -39.15
N PRO A 37 20.54 18.08 -38.69
CA PRO A 37 21.38 16.90 -38.56
C PRO A 37 20.70 15.90 -37.62
N PRO A 38 20.74 14.59 -37.91
CA PRO A 38 20.16 13.61 -37.02
C PRO A 38 20.86 13.73 -35.66
N ALA A 39 20.07 13.82 -34.60
CA ALA A 39 20.56 13.70 -33.25
C ALA A 39 21.31 12.37 -33.16
N GLU A 40 22.61 12.43 -32.89
CA GLU A 40 23.39 11.27 -32.51
C GLU A 40 22.75 10.70 -31.26
N THR A 41 21.94 9.65 -31.43
CA THR A 41 21.69 8.68 -30.36
C THR A 41 23.05 8.07 -30.05
N THR A 42 23.72 8.63 -29.05
CA THR A 42 24.79 7.94 -28.35
C THR A 42 24.16 6.69 -27.73
N GLU A 43 24.18 5.58 -28.48
CA GLU A 43 24.03 4.25 -27.92
C GLU A 43 25.14 4.10 -26.89
N GLN A 44 24.76 4.26 -25.62
CA GLN A 44 25.59 3.89 -24.50
C GLN A 44 25.98 2.41 -24.72
N PRO A 45 27.27 2.04 -24.69
CA PRO A 45 27.70 0.68 -24.97
C PRO A 45 26.87 -0.29 -24.13
N ALA A 46 26.22 -1.27 -24.78
CA ALA A 46 25.46 -2.28 -24.08
C ALA A 46 26.37 -2.88 -22.99
N GLN A 47 26.02 -2.66 -21.74
CA GLN A 47 26.78 -3.18 -20.62
C GLN A 47 26.79 -4.71 -20.75
N PRO A 48 27.97 -5.36 -20.74
CA PRO A 48 28.02 -6.82 -20.85
C PRO A 48 27.19 -7.43 -19.71
N GLY A 49 26.46 -8.49 -20.04
CA GLY A 49 25.66 -9.25 -19.08
C GLY A 49 26.51 -9.82 -17.94
N ASP A 50 25.84 -10.29 -16.89
CA ASP A 50 26.55 -10.90 -15.75
C ASP A 50 27.27 -12.20 -16.18
N ASP A 51 28.32 -12.56 -15.43
CA ASP A 51 29.15 -13.74 -15.70
C ASP A 51 28.29 -15.03 -15.79
N PRO A 52 28.29 -15.76 -16.92
CA PRO A 52 27.52 -16.99 -17.08
C PRO A 52 27.80 -18.05 -16.01
N GLU A 53 29.01 -18.11 -15.46
CA GLU A 53 29.35 -19.06 -14.38
C GLU A 53 28.63 -18.69 -13.09
N VAL A 54 28.58 -17.40 -12.75
CA VAL A 54 27.82 -16.89 -11.58
C VAL A 54 26.33 -17.16 -11.77
N VAL A 55 25.80 -16.89 -12.96
CA VAL A 55 24.38 -17.15 -13.26
C VAL A 55 24.04 -18.64 -13.11
N THR A 56 24.89 -19.52 -13.64
CA THR A 56 24.69 -20.97 -13.54
C THR A 56 24.77 -21.47 -12.09
N ALA A 57 25.70 -20.92 -11.29
CA ALA A 57 25.79 -21.24 -9.87
C ALA A 57 24.52 -20.83 -9.12
N LEU A 58 24.01 -19.62 -9.36
CA LEU A 58 22.76 -19.14 -8.77
C LEU A 58 21.55 -19.98 -9.18
N GLN A 59 21.47 -20.42 -10.44
CA GLN A 59 20.40 -21.30 -10.91
C GLN A 59 20.41 -22.70 -10.26
N THR A 60 21.50 -23.08 -9.59
CA THR A 60 21.59 -24.35 -8.88
C THR A 60 20.97 -24.28 -7.49
N SER A 61 21.04 -23.12 -6.82
CA SER A 61 20.55 -22.93 -5.45
C SER A 61 19.27 -22.09 -5.35
N ALA A 62 18.99 -21.22 -6.33
CA ALA A 62 17.79 -20.38 -6.36
C ALA A 62 16.60 -21.11 -6.99
N THR A 63 15.41 -20.83 -6.46
CA THR A 63 14.13 -21.28 -7.01
C THR A 63 13.84 -20.59 -8.36
N ALA A 64 14.27 -19.34 -8.53
CA ALA A 64 14.24 -18.66 -9.83
C ALA A 64 15.31 -17.54 -9.94
N VAL A 65 15.79 -17.32 -11.17
CA VAL A 65 16.69 -16.21 -11.52
C VAL A 65 16.11 -15.50 -12.75
N LYS A 66 15.88 -14.18 -12.67
CA LYS A 66 15.39 -13.38 -13.81
C LYS A 66 16.48 -12.47 -14.34
N GLN A 67 16.61 -12.42 -15.65
CA GLN A 67 17.53 -11.55 -16.37
C GLN A 67 16.76 -10.60 -17.30
N ASN A 68 17.34 -9.44 -17.59
CA ASN A 68 16.85 -8.55 -18.65
C ASN A 68 17.40 -8.98 -20.04
N ASP A 69 17.01 -8.25 -21.10
CA ASP A 69 17.42 -8.54 -22.48
C ASP A 69 18.95 -8.46 -22.71
N ALA A 70 19.68 -7.78 -21.81
CA ALA A 70 21.14 -7.67 -21.83
C ALA A 70 21.84 -8.79 -21.04
N GLY A 71 21.09 -9.74 -20.45
CA GLY A 71 21.64 -10.83 -19.66
C GLY A 71 22.05 -10.44 -18.23
N ILE A 72 21.65 -9.27 -17.74
CA ILE A 72 21.90 -8.83 -16.36
C ILE A 72 20.83 -9.42 -15.46
N VAL A 73 21.23 -10.08 -14.37
CA VAL A 73 20.35 -10.62 -13.33
C VAL A 73 19.70 -9.46 -12.57
N THR A 74 18.37 -9.40 -12.64
CA THR A 74 17.57 -8.36 -11.97
C THR A 74 16.84 -8.87 -10.74
N GLU A 75 16.60 -10.18 -10.65
CA GLU A 75 15.95 -10.81 -9.51
C GLU A 75 16.53 -12.19 -9.24
N VAL A 76 16.74 -12.49 -7.96
CA VAL A 76 17.03 -13.85 -7.48
C VAL A 76 16.02 -14.21 -6.39
N ASP A 77 15.39 -15.36 -6.57
CA ASP A 77 14.33 -15.89 -5.71
C ASP A 77 14.83 -17.17 -5.03
N PHE A 78 15.05 -17.11 -3.72
CA PHE A 78 15.43 -18.24 -2.87
C PHE A 78 14.28 -18.67 -1.94
N ARG A 79 13.03 -18.34 -2.27
CA ARG A 79 11.90 -18.61 -1.36
C ARG A 79 11.81 -20.09 -1.00
N GLY A 80 11.88 -20.37 0.30
CA GLY A 80 11.86 -21.72 0.87
C GLY A 80 13.05 -22.60 0.45
N ALA A 81 14.10 -22.02 -0.13
CA ALA A 81 15.29 -22.77 -0.53
C ALA A 81 16.17 -23.08 0.68
N GLU A 82 16.85 -24.24 0.64
CA GLU A 82 17.81 -24.65 1.65
C GLU A 82 19.17 -23.97 1.43
N ILE A 83 19.22 -22.65 1.69
CA ILE A 83 20.44 -21.85 1.59
C ILE A 83 20.89 -21.29 2.94
N THR A 84 22.18 -20.99 3.03
CA THR A 84 22.88 -20.39 4.18
C THR A 84 23.52 -19.06 3.78
N ASP A 85 24.07 -18.34 4.76
CA ASP A 85 24.73 -17.05 4.53
C ASP A 85 25.87 -17.11 3.50
N ALA A 86 26.56 -18.25 3.40
CA ALA A 86 27.63 -18.48 2.44
C ALA A 86 27.13 -18.51 0.98
N ASP A 87 25.91 -18.98 0.76
CA ASP A 87 25.30 -19.09 -0.57
C ASP A 87 24.96 -17.72 -1.18
N LEU A 88 25.02 -16.64 -0.37
CA LEU A 88 24.82 -15.28 -0.84
C LEU A 88 26.09 -14.66 -1.46
N GLU A 89 27.28 -15.22 -1.25
CA GLU A 89 28.55 -14.65 -1.75
C GLU A 89 28.53 -14.37 -3.26
N PRO A 90 28.01 -15.26 -4.14
CA PRO A 90 27.98 -15.02 -5.58
C PRO A 90 27.16 -13.77 -5.97
N LEU A 91 26.17 -13.37 -5.16
CA LEU A 91 25.35 -12.19 -5.44
C LEU A 91 26.18 -10.90 -5.49
N THR A 92 27.31 -10.86 -4.79
CA THR A 92 28.22 -9.69 -4.79
C THR A 92 28.88 -9.43 -6.14
N LYS A 93 28.82 -10.38 -7.07
CA LYS A 93 29.33 -10.24 -8.44
C LYS A 93 28.30 -9.66 -9.40
N LEU A 94 27.03 -9.62 -9.01
CA LEU A 94 25.95 -9.12 -9.85
C LEU A 94 25.95 -7.59 -9.88
N THR A 95 25.77 -7.04 -11.08
CA THR A 95 25.87 -5.58 -11.28
C THR A 95 24.54 -4.85 -11.29
N GLY A 96 23.43 -5.59 -11.45
CA GLY A 96 22.10 -5.00 -11.64
C GLY A 96 20.98 -5.63 -10.81
N LEU A 97 21.31 -6.36 -9.74
CA LEU A 97 20.31 -7.03 -8.91
C LEU A 97 19.39 -6.01 -8.23
N GLN A 98 18.09 -6.06 -8.52
CA GLN A 98 17.09 -5.13 -7.99
C GLN A 98 16.15 -5.78 -6.97
N SER A 99 15.97 -7.09 -7.04
CA SER A 99 15.02 -7.84 -6.21
C SER A 99 15.69 -9.09 -5.65
N LEU A 100 15.63 -9.26 -4.34
CA LEU A 100 16.16 -10.43 -3.64
C LEU A 100 15.09 -10.95 -2.68
N LEU A 101 14.65 -12.19 -2.92
CA LEU A 101 13.62 -12.85 -2.11
C LEU A 101 14.28 -13.97 -1.31
N LEU A 102 14.40 -13.78 0.00
CA LEU A 102 15.03 -14.73 0.94
C LEU A 102 14.01 -15.31 1.92
N ASN A 103 12.72 -15.06 1.73
CA ASN A 103 11.76 -15.46 2.74
C ASN A 103 11.75 -16.98 2.95
N GLU A 104 11.64 -17.38 4.23
CA GLU A 104 11.67 -18.76 4.70
C GLU A 104 13.00 -19.49 4.39
N THR A 105 14.13 -18.80 4.52
CA THR A 105 15.48 -19.38 4.38
C THR A 105 16.26 -19.33 5.71
N ALA A 106 17.39 -20.05 5.79
CA ALA A 106 18.24 -20.07 6.98
C ALA A 106 19.24 -18.88 7.04
N ILE A 107 18.95 -17.78 6.34
CA ILE A 107 19.75 -16.56 6.38
C ILE A 107 19.68 -15.91 7.75
N THR A 108 20.84 -15.47 8.25
CA THR A 108 21.02 -14.84 9.55
C THR A 108 21.59 -13.42 9.41
N ASP A 109 21.91 -12.78 10.53
CA ASP A 109 22.58 -11.49 10.56
C ASP A 109 23.93 -11.50 9.80
N ASP A 110 24.63 -12.63 9.76
CA ASP A 110 25.88 -12.78 9.00
C ASP A 110 25.63 -12.65 7.49
N GLY A 111 24.55 -13.25 6.98
CA GLY A 111 24.14 -13.10 5.59
C GLY A 111 23.77 -11.66 5.23
N LEU A 112 23.22 -10.89 6.18
CA LEU A 112 22.90 -9.48 5.95
C LEU A 112 24.14 -8.60 5.75
N GLN A 113 25.33 -9.02 6.18
CA GLN A 113 26.59 -8.36 5.83
C GLN A 113 26.86 -8.43 4.32
N THR A 114 26.52 -9.55 3.68
CA THR A 114 26.60 -9.71 2.23
C THR A 114 25.50 -8.91 1.54
N VAL A 115 24.27 -9.01 2.03
CA VAL A 115 23.12 -8.26 1.46
C VAL A 115 23.35 -6.75 1.51
N GLY A 116 23.97 -6.23 2.57
CA GLY A 116 24.31 -4.81 2.71
C GLY A 116 25.24 -4.25 1.62
N GLN A 117 25.95 -5.11 0.88
CA GLN A 117 26.82 -4.73 -0.25
C GLN A 117 26.03 -4.55 -1.56
N LEU A 118 24.80 -5.07 -1.64
CA LEU A 118 23.98 -5.11 -2.85
C LEU A 118 23.20 -3.80 -3.04
N THR A 119 23.93 -2.68 -3.18
CA THR A 119 23.38 -1.30 -3.17
C THR A 119 22.39 -0.97 -4.30
N THR A 120 22.28 -1.85 -5.31
CA THR A 120 21.30 -1.75 -6.41
C THR A 120 19.90 -2.24 -6.02
N LEU A 121 19.76 -2.91 -4.86
CA LEU A 121 18.50 -3.47 -4.40
C LEU A 121 17.42 -2.40 -4.23
N ARG A 122 16.23 -2.76 -4.70
CA ARG A 122 14.98 -1.99 -4.59
C ARG A 122 13.92 -2.76 -3.83
N ASN A 123 14.02 -4.09 -3.82
CA ASN A 123 13.07 -4.99 -3.19
C ASN A 123 13.84 -6.08 -2.43
N LEU A 124 13.57 -6.19 -1.12
CA LEU A 124 14.19 -7.18 -0.25
C LEU A 124 13.11 -7.82 0.62
N ASP A 125 13.00 -9.14 0.53
CA ASP A 125 12.08 -9.93 1.36
C ASP A 125 12.87 -10.85 2.30
N LEU A 126 12.73 -10.63 3.60
CA LEU A 126 13.45 -11.32 4.67
C LEU A 126 12.48 -12.01 5.65
N ARG A 127 11.20 -12.14 5.28
CA ARG A 127 10.20 -12.76 6.16
C ARG A 127 10.59 -14.20 6.47
N GLY A 128 10.61 -14.58 7.74
CA GLY A 128 10.98 -15.94 8.12
C GLY A 128 12.49 -16.21 8.19
N CYS A 129 13.36 -15.21 8.02
CA CYS A 129 14.80 -15.34 8.25
C CYS A 129 15.15 -15.18 9.74
N GLY A 130 16.28 -15.77 10.16
CA GLY A 130 16.81 -15.73 11.52
C GLY A 130 17.57 -14.43 11.82
N ILE A 131 16.94 -13.29 11.61
CA ILE A 131 17.56 -11.96 11.70
C ILE A 131 17.11 -11.19 12.94
N SER A 132 18.00 -10.33 13.46
CA SER A 132 17.78 -9.46 14.61
C SER A 132 18.03 -7.99 14.26
N ASN A 133 17.93 -7.11 15.26
CA ASN A 133 18.30 -5.71 15.11
C ASN A 133 19.74 -5.53 14.59
N ALA A 134 20.68 -6.40 15.00
CA ALA A 134 22.07 -6.32 14.58
C ALA A 134 22.22 -6.55 13.07
N GLY A 135 21.49 -7.53 12.51
CA GLY A 135 21.46 -7.77 11.08
C GLY A 135 20.93 -6.58 10.28
N ILE A 136 19.90 -5.88 10.78
CA ILE A 136 19.33 -4.70 10.12
C ILE A 136 20.34 -3.54 10.02
N GLU A 137 21.31 -3.42 10.94
CA GLU A 137 22.34 -2.38 10.88
C GLU A 137 23.20 -2.47 9.59
N HIS A 138 23.40 -3.69 9.07
CA HIS A 138 24.14 -3.93 7.83
C HIS A 138 23.41 -3.41 6.58
N LEU A 139 22.09 -3.21 6.66
CA LEU A 139 21.28 -2.79 5.51
C LEU A 139 21.26 -1.28 5.29
N THR A 140 21.80 -0.48 6.21
CA THR A 140 21.68 0.99 6.21
C THR A 140 22.26 1.68 4.96
N GLY A 141 23.15 1.00 4.21
CA GLY A 141 23.69 1.47 2.94
C GLY A 141 22.78 1.29 1.72
N LEU A 142 21.69 0.51 1.85
CA LEU A 142 20.76 0.18 0.76
C LEU A 142 19.77 1.34 0.48
N THR A 143 20.29 2.52 0.20
CA THR A 143 19.50 3.77 0.06
C THR A 143 18.56 3.78 -1.15
N ASN A 144 18.68 2.82 -2.08
CA ASN A 144 17.75 2.62 -3.20
C ASN A 144 16.56 1.71 -2.87
N LEU A 145 16.54 1.13 -1.67
CA LEU A 145 15.53 0.16 -1.27
C LEU A 145 14.16 0.82 -1.17
N LYS A 146 13.20 0.28 -1.91
CA LYS A 146 11.81 0.76 -1.97
C LYS A 146 10.88 -0.10 -1.14
N ALA A 147 11.20 -1.37 -0.97
CA ALA A 147 10.43 -2.29 -0.15
C ALA A 147 11.36 -3.18 0.67
N LEU A 148 11.14 -3.18 1.98
CA LEU A 148 11.75 -4.08 2.95
C LEU A 148 10.63 -4.85 3.65
N ARG A 149 10.59 -6.18 3.48
CA ARG A 149 9.58 -7.03 4.13
C ARG A 149 10.20 -7.80 5.27
N LEU A 150 9.65 -7.59 6.45
CA LEU A 150 9.95 -8.31 7.67
C LEU A 150 8.64 -8.88 8.22
N SER A 151 8.75 -9.97 8.99
CA SER A 151 7.61 -10.50 9.74
C SER A 151 8.13 -11.35 10.89
N GLY A 152 7.54 -11.20 12.06
CA GLY A 152 7.83 -12.02 13.25
C GLY A 152 7.04 -13.33 13.30
N GLU A 153 6.21 -13.62 12.29
CA GLU A 153 5.25 -14.73 12.31
C GLU A 153 5.91 -16.10 12.50
N SER A 154 7.13 -16.29 11.97
CA SER A 154 7.89 -17.55 12.14
C SER A 154 8.52 -17.70 13.53
N GLY A 155 8.62 -16.61 14.30
CA GLY A 155 9.41 -16.53 15.54
C GLY A 155 10.93 -16.49 15.34
N ALA A 156 11.45 -16.62 14.11
CA ALA A 156 12.88 -16.56 13.83
C ALA A 156 13.39 -15.12 13.73
N THR A 157 12.57 -14.21 13.19
CA THR A 157 12.89 -12.79 13.10
C THR A 157 12.58 -12.12 14.44
N THR A 158 13.61 -11.53 15.06
CA THR A 158 13.54 -10.92 16.41
C THR A 158 13.73 -9.40 16.36
N VAL A 159 13.40 -8.79 15.23
CA VAL A 159 13.47 -7.35 15.03
C VAL A 159 12.40 -6.66 15.89
N ASP A 160 12.80 -5.62 16.63
CA ASP A 160 11.93 -4.80 17.47
C ASP A 160 12.18 -3.29 17.25
N ASP A 161 11.63 -2.45 18.13
CA ASP A 161 11.81 -0.99 18.11
C ASP A 161 13.28 -0.55 17.93
N GLY A 162 14.24 -1.30 18.48
CA GLY A 162 15.66 -0.97 18.42
C GLY A 162 16.24 -0.93 17.00
N ALA A 163 15.65 -1.61 16.03
CA ALA A 163 16.08 -1.56 14.63
C ALA A 163 15.53 -0.35 13.85
N MET A 164 14.49 0.32 14.36
CA MET A 164 13.74 1.30 13.56
C MET A 164 14.58 2.53 13.19
N ALA A 165 15.51 2.94 14.05
CA ALA A 165 16.47 4.00 13.74
C ALA A 165 17.42 3.63 12.57
N SER A 166 17.73 2.34 12.41
CA SER A 166 18.49 1.83 11.26
C SER A 166 17.62 1.79 10.00
N ILE A 167 16.37 1.32 10.10
CA ILE A 167 15.41 1.31 8.99
C ILE A 167 15.10 2.73 8.50
N ALA A 168 15.03 3.73 9.40
CA ALA A 168 14.79 5.13 9.07
C ALA A 168 15.87 5.74 8.14
N LYS A 169 17.06 5.14 8.05
CA LYS A 169 18.12 5.55 7.11
C LYS A 169 17.81 5.15 5.66
N LEU A 170 16.87 4.23 5.44
CA LEU A 170 16.45 3.75 4.12
C LEU A 170 15.40 4.70 3.52
N THR A 171 15.82 5.93 3.24
CA THR A 171 14.92 7.06 2.89
C THR A 171 14.11 6.89 1.58
N SER A 172 14.44 5.90 0.75
CA SER A 172 13.67 5.55 -0.46
C SER A 172 12.52 4.58 -0.21
N LEU A 173 12.35 4.10 1.03
CA LEU A 173 11.30 3.14 1.36
C LEU A 173 9.91 3.70 1.05
N LYS A 174 9.12 2.86 0.38
CA LYS A 174 7.71 3.06 0.05
C LYS A 174 6.82 2.02 0.73
N ALA A 175 7.32 0.81 0.93
CA ALA A 175 6.58 -0.26 1.60
C ALA A 175 7.42 -0.90 2.72
N LEU A 176 6.84 -0.96 3.91
CA LEU A 176 7.48 -1.53 5.10
C LEU A 176 6.48 -2.41 5.88
N PRO A 177 6.31 -3.68 5.48
CA PRO A 177 5.62 -4.66 6.31
C PRO A 177 6.47 -5.07 7.52
N LEU A 178 5.87 -4.96 8.70
CA LEU A 178 6.45 -5.26 10.02
C LEU A 178 5.50 -6.16 10.85
N ASP A 179 4.57 -6.84 10.18
CA ASP A 179 3.56 -7.67 10.84
C ASP A 179 4.22 -8.68 11.81
N HIS A 180 3.61 -8.92 12.97
CA HIS A 180 4.05 -9.84 14.03
C HIS A 180 5.39 -9.51 14.71
N LEU A 181 5.97 -8.33 14.48
CA LEU A 181 7.17 -7.88 15.20
C LEU A 181 6.82 -7.12 16.48
N TRP A 182 7.79 -6.99 17.38
CA TRP A 182 7.64 -6.24 18.63
C TRP A 182 7.86 -4.74 18.42
N VAL A 183 7.07 -4.17 17.51
CA VAL A 183 7.09 -2.73 17.20
C VAL A 183 5.97 -2.03 17.98
N SER A 184 6.34 -0.98 18.72
CA SER A 184 5.44 -0.12 19.49
C SER A 184 5.45 1.32 18.95
N GLU A 185 4.80 2.25 19.65
CA GLU A 185 4.92 3.69 19.38
C GLU A 185 6.38 4.17 19.41
N THR A 186 7.24 3.54 20.21
CA THR A 186 8.66 3.91 20.31
C THR A 186 9.38 3.69 18.99
N GLY A 187 9.15 2.55 18.32
CA GLY A 187 9.72 2.29 17.01
C GLY A 187 9.13 3.18 15.92
N LEU A 188 7.83 3.46 15.97
CA LEU A 188 7.18 4.35 15.00
C LEU A 188 7.70 5.79 15.07
N GLU A 189 8.10 6.28 16.25
CA GLU A 189 8.70 7.61 16.41
C GLU A 189 9.97 7.79 15.57
N GLU A 190 10.74 6.72 15.36
CA GLU A 190 11.90 6.72 14.46
C GLU A 190 11.45 6.70 12.98
N LEU A 191 10.41 5.92 12.67
CA LEU A 191 9.96 5.72 11.29
C LEU A 191 9.20 6.90 10.69
N LYS A 192 8.64 7.80 11.50
CA LYS A 192 7.91 9.00 10.99
C LYS A 192 8.79 9.90 10.11
N ALA A 193 10.12 9.77 10.22
CA ALA A 193 11.09 10.48 9.40
C ALA A 193 11.18 9.97 7.95
N LEU A 194 10.59 8.81 7.61
CA LEU A 194 10.64 8.24 6.27
C LEU A 194 9.74 9.05 5.31
N PRO A 195 10.33 9.83 4.37
CA PRO A 195 9.57 10.83 3.63
C PRO A 195 8.71 10.23 2.52
N ASN A 196 9.01 9.00 2.08
CA ASN A 196 8.38 8.36 0.92
C ASN A 196 7.50 7.17 1.28
N LEU A 197 7.25 6.91 2.57
CA LEU A 197 6.53 5.71 2.98
C LEU A 197 5.05 5.80 2.61
N GLU A 198 4.59 4.84 1.82
CA GLU A 198 3.22 4.76 1.28
C GLU A 198 2.46 3.57 1.85
N GLU A 199 3.14 2.50 2.27
CA GLU A 199 2.54 1.28 2.80
C GLU A 199 3.24 0.85 4.10
N LEU A 200 2.46 0.73 5.18
CA LEU A 200 2.95 0.33 6.49
C LEU A 200 2.02 -0.73 7.08
N TYR A 201 2.55 -1.93 7.34
CA TYR A 201 1.77 -3.04 7.89
C TYR A 201 2.31 -3.41 9.27
N LEU A 202 1.42 -3.41 10.26
CA LEU A 202 1.70 -3.51 11.69
C LEU A 202 0.75 -4.50 12.36
N ALA A 203 0.19 -5.46 11.63
CA ALA A 203 -0.70 -6.45 12.21
C ALA A 203 0.02 -7.25 13.30
N HIS A 204 -0.67 -7.57 14.40
CA HIS A 204 -0.09 -8.32 15.52
C HIS A 204 1.20 -7.70 16.12
N THR A 205 1.34 -6.38 16.05
CA THR A 205 2.41 -5.64 16.74
C THR A 205 1.92 -5.07 18.08
N LEU A 206 2.75 -4.31 18.79
CA LEU A 206 2.44 -3.71 20.09
C LEU A 206 1.76 -2.33 19.97
N VAL A 207 1.35 -1.92 18.77
CA VAL A 207 0.74 -0.61 18.55
C VAL A 207 -0.63 -0.49 19.24
N GLY A 208 -0.83 0.63 19.93
CA GLY A 208 -2.09 1.04 20.54
C GLY A 208 -2.38 2.51 20.24
N ASP A 209 -3.26 3.16 21.02
CA ASP A 209 -3.70 4.53 20.71
C ASP A 209 -2.56 5.56 20.69
N ALA A 210 -1.52 5.40 21.52
CA ALA A 210 -0.34 6.26 21.49
C ALA A 210 0.40 6.22 20.13
N ALA A 211 0.44 5.06 19.47
CA ALA A 211 1.03 4.91 18.15
C ALA A 211 0.25 5.68 17.07
N MET A 212 -1.06 5.91 17.28
CA MET A 212 -1.91 6.61 16.32
C MET A 212 -1.56 8.10 16.22
N GLU A 213 -1.11 8.73 17.31
CA GLU A 213 -0.58 10.10 17.31
C GLU A 213 0.67 10.24 16.42
N VAL A 214 1.52 9.21 16.42
CA VAL A 214 2.72 9.15 15.58
C VAL A 214 2.34 8.93 14.12
N LEU A 215 1.47 7.95 13.86
CA LEU A 215 0.98 7.65 12.51
C LEU A 215 0.33 8.86 11.85
N ALA A 216 -0.36 9.73 12.61
CA ALA A 216 -0.96 10.95 12.09
C ALA A 216 0.04 11.90 11.39
N GLN A 217 1.35 11.77 11.66
CA GLN A 217 2.41 12.58 11.04
C GLN A 217 2.92 11.98 9.72
N MET A 218 2.47 10.77 9.35
CA MET A 218 2.94 10.01 8.19
C MET A 218 2.02 10.22 6.98
N HIS A 219 1.88 11.47 6.54
CA HIS A 219 0.85 11.93 5.59
C HIS A 219 0.89 11.28 4.19
N ASN A 220 1.98 10.60 3.83
CA ASN A 220 2.13 9.92 2.54
C ASN A 220 1.56 8.49 2.52
N LEU A 221 1.11 7.98 3.67
CA LEU A 221 0.50 6.66 3.75
C LEU A 221 -0.75 6.57 2.87
N LYS A 222 -0.76 5.52 2.04
CA LYS A 222 -1.85 5.10 1.17
C LYS A 222 -2.47 3.79 1.64
N LYS A 223 -1.67 2.94 2.28
CA LYS A 223 -2.10 1.66 2.86
C LYS A 223 -1.60 1.52 4.29
N LEU A 224 -2.53 1.23 5.21
CA LEU A 224 -2.23 0.99 6.60
C LEU A 224 -2.93 -0.28 7.06
N ARG A 225 -2.16 -1.23 7.59
CA ARG A 225 -2.69 -2.40 8.29
C ARG A 225 -2.32 -2.32 9.76
N ILE A 226 -3.32 -2.30 10.62
CA ILE A 226 -3.20 -2.36 12.09
C ILE A 226 -4.12 -3.44 12.67
N SER A 227 -4.32 -4.52 11.91
CA SER A 227 -5.14 -5.67 12.28
C SER A 227 -4.63 -6.35 13.55
N ALA A 228 -5.53 -6.76 14.44
CA ALA A 228 -5.21 -7.46 15.69
C ALA A 228 -4.17 -6.71 16.56
N THR A 229 -4.33 -5.39 16.70
CA THR A 229 -3.51 -4.52 17.55
C THR A 229 -4.30 -4.02 18.76
N GLY A 230 -3.63 -3.27 19.65
CA GLY A 230 -4.25 -2.65 20.83
C GLY A 230 -4.96 -1.32 20.56
N VAL A 231 -5.19 -0.96 19.30
CA VAL A 231 -5.89 0.27 18.93
C VAL A 231 -7.38 0.18 19.30
N SER A 232 -7.89 1.24 19.93
CA SER A 232 -9.28 1.40 20.34
C SER A 232 -10.03 2.41 19.47
N SER A 233 -11.34 2.54 19.71
CA SER A 233 -12.15 3.61 19.08
C SER A 233 -11.55 5.01 19.27
N ASP A 234 -10.96 5.29 20.44
CA ASP A 234 -10.43 6.62 20.76
C ASP A 234 -9.20 6.95 19.91
N GLY A 235 -8.34 5.97 19.62
CA GLY A 235 -7.17 6.15 18.76
C GLY A 235 -7.49 6.45 17.30
N LEU A 236 -8.67 6.04 16.80
CA LEU A 236 -9.04 6.24 15.40
C LEU A 236 -9.23 7.71 15.01
N VAL A 237 -9.44 8.62 15.98
CA VAL A 237 -9.54 10.06 15.73
C VAL A 237 -8.34 10.62 14.94
N HIS A 238 -7.16 10.03 15.14
CA HIS A 238 -5.92 10.48 14.52
C HIS A 238 -5.79 10.12 13.03
N LEU A 239 -6.55 9.14 12.53
CA LEU A 239 -6.49 8.71 11.13
C LEU A 239 -6.94 9.80 10.14
N GLN A 240 -7.70 10.79 10.59
CA GLN A 240 -8.17 11.90 9.75
C GLN A 240 -7.02 12.73 9.16
N ALA A 241 -5.84 12.69 9.77
CA ALA A 241 -4.63 13.34 9.26
C ALA A 241 -4.03 12.64 8.03
N LEU A 242 -4.43 11.38 7.76
CA LEU A 242 -3.94 10.57 6.64
C LEU A 242 -4.82 10.75 5.39
N THR A 243 -4.80 11.95 4.82
CA THR A 243 -5.69 12.33 3.71
C THR A 243 -5.47 11.56 2.40
N ASN A 244 -4.36 10.82 2.29
CA ASN A 244 -4.03 9.97 1.14
C ASN A 244 -4.39 8.49 1.36
N LEU A 245 -4.92 8.13 2.53
CA LEU A 245 -5.21 6.75 2.87
C LEU A 245 -6.36 6.22 2.00
N GLY A 246 -6.09 5.14 1.28
CA GLY A 246 -7.05 4.47 0.41
C GLY A 246 -7.34 3.03 0.82
N ASP A 247 -6.42 2.38 1.55
CA ASP A 247 -6.56 1.02 2.05
C ASP A 247 -6.31 1.00 3.56
N LEU A 248 -7.31 0.61 4.32
CA LEU A 248 -7.26 0.53 5.78
C LEU A 248 -7.74 -0.84 6.24
N ASP A 249 -6.86 -1.53 6.97
CA ASP A 249 -7.13 -2.83 7.54
C ASP A 249 -7.14 -2.75 9.08
N LEU A 250 -8.37 -2.80 9.63
CA LEU A 250 -8.67 -2.77 11.07
C LEU A 250 -9.14 -4.15 11.57
N SER A 251 -9.00 -5.23 10.79
CA SER A 251 -9.60 -6.50 11.21
C SER A 251 -9.11 -6.97 12.58
N GLU A 252 -9.96 -7.66 13.32
CA GLU A 252 -9.63 -8.21 14.64
C GLU A 252 -9.18 -7.16 15.69
N THR A 253 -9.38 -5.86 15.46
CA THR A 253 -9.19 -4.82 16.47
C THR A 253 -10.36 -4.83 17.46
N SER A 254 -10.25 -5.70 18.47
CA SER A 254 -11.36 -6.00 19.41
C SER A 254 -11.82 -4.83 20.29
N GLN A 255 -11.09 -3.71 20.30
CA GLN A 255 -11.40 -2.51 21.06
C GLN A 255 -11.99 -1.37 20.20
N VAL A 256 -12.22 -1.61 18.91
CA VAL A 256 -12.91 -0.69 18.00
C VAL A 256 -14.40 -1.03 17.96
N PHE A 257 -15.25 -0.06 18.29
CA PHE A 257 -16.71 -0.16 18.32
C PHE A 257 -17.35 0.91 17.42
N ASP A 258 -18.68 0.97 17.39
CA ASP A 258 -19.45 1.87 16.52
C ASP A 258 -18.97 3.34 16.54
N ALA A 259 -18.70 3.88 17.74
CA ALA A 259 -18.25 5.27 17.90
C ALA A 259 -16.91 5.55 17.20
N GLY A 260 -16.02 4.56 17.11
CA GLY A 260 -14.74 4.72 16.42
C GLY A 260 -14.90 4.96 14.91
N LEU A 261 -15.96 4.42 14.30
CA LEU A 261 -16.21 4.59 12.86
C LEU A 261 -16.69 6.01 12.50
N GLU A 262 -17.16 6.80 13.46
CA GLU A 262 -17.44 8.22 13.25
C GLU A 262 -16.20 8.96 12.71
N HIS A 263 -15.02 8.56 13.18
CA HIS A 263 -13.76 9.18 12.76
C HIS A 263 -13.33 8.82 11.34
N LEU A 264 -13.90 7.78 10.73
CA LEU A 264 -13.64 7.40 9.34
C LEU A 264 -14.56 8.12 8.35
N ALA A 265 -15.70 8.67 8.81
CA ALA A 265 -16.67 9.36 7.95
C ALA A 265 -16.06 10.46 7.03
N PRO A 266 -15.09 11.30 7.47
CA PRO A 266 -14.48 12.31 6.60
C PRO A 266 -13.43 11.74 5.63
N MET A 267 -13.03 10.47 5.76
CA MET A 267 -11.95 9.86 4.97
C MET A 267 -12.45 9.37 3.59
N THR A 268 -13.00 10.28 2.80
CA THR A 268 -13.65 9.96 1.51
C THR A 268 -12.69 9.44 0.42
N SER A 269 -11.38 9.42 0.70
CA SER A 269 -10.36 8.77 -0.14
C SER A 269 -10.32 7.26 0.01
N LEU A 270 -10.92 6.70 1.08
CA LEU A 270 -10.95 5.27 1.33
C LEU A 270 -11.65 4.51 0.20
N LYS A 271 -10.96 3.48 -0.28
CA LYS A 271 -11.42 2.55 -1.32
C LYS A 271 -11.50 1.13 -0.80
N ARG A 272 -10.72 0.78 0.22
CA ARG A 272 -10.65 -0.57 0.79
C ARG A 272 -10.69 -0.46 2.30
N LEU A 273 -11.67 -1.11 2.92
CA LEU A 273 -11.83 -1.14 4.36
C LEU A 273 -12.11 -2.57 4.83
N ASN A 274 -11.24 -3.08 5.69
CA ASN A 274 -11.41 -4.37 6.34
C ASN A 274 -11.81 -4.19 7.80
N LEU A 275 -13.03 -4.60 8.13
CA LEU A 275 -13.60 -4.59 9.49
C LEU A 275 -13.94 -6.01 9.94
N TRP A 276 -13.32 -7.02 9.33
CA TRP A 276 -13.54 -8.41 9.68
C TRP A 276 -13.33 -8.63 11.18
N ARG A 277 -14.33 -9.23 11.83
CA ARG A 277 -14.28 -9.58 13.26
C ARG A 277 -14.00 -8.38 14.18
N VAL A 278 -14.50 -7.21 13.80
CA VAL A 278 -14.57 -6.01 14.66
C VAL A 278 -15.99 -5.93 15.25
N PRO A 279 -16.16 -5.60 16.56
CA PRO A 279 -17.47 -5.62 17.23
C PRO A 279 -18.37 -4.41 16.87
N ILE A 280 -18.60 -4.18 15.58
CA ILE A 280 -19.47 -3.13 15.04
C ILE A 280 -20.88 -3.65 14.76
N THR A 281 -21.87 -2.76 14.88
CA THR A 281 -23.30 -2.98 14.62
C THR A 281 -23.78 -2.13 13.44
N ASP A 282 -25.08 -2.14 13.19
CA ASP A 282 -25.74 -1.25 12.22
C ASP A 282 -25.42 0.24 12.47
N ALA A 283 -25.25 0.64 13.74
CA ALA A 283 -24.93 2.03 14.10
C ALA A 283 -23.52 2.44 13.64
N GLY A 284 -22.53 1.56 13.78
CA GLY A 284 -21.18 1.80 13.29
C GLY A 284 -21.15 1.91 11.76
N VAL A 285 -21.83 0.99 11.07
CA VAL A 285 -21.89 0.99 9.60
C VAL A 285 -22.60 2.22 9.04
N ALA A 286 -23.55 2.82 9.77
CA ALA A 286 -24.20 4.06 9.38
C ALA A 286 -23.21 5.23 9.15
N HIS A 287 -22.10 5.28 9.92
CA HIS A 287 -21.05 6.29 9.75
C HIS A 287 -20.27 6.15 8.43
N LEU A 288 -20.32 4.98 7.77
CA LEU A 288 -19.63 4.72 6.52
C LEU A 288 -20.41 5.20 5.28
N SER A 289 -21.66 5.66 5.44
CA SER A 289 -22.55 6.00 4.31
C SER A 289 -22.03 7.08 3.36
N GLY A 290 -21.15 7.97 3.82
CA GLY A 290 -20.49 8.99 2.99
C GLY A 290 -19.30 8.49 2.17
N LEU A 291 -18.82 7.26 2.37
CA LEU A 291 -17.64 6.70 1.71
C LEU A 291 -17.96 6.13 0.32
N THR A 292 -18.52 6.96 -0.56
CA THR A 292 -19.04 6.52 -1.88
C THR A 292 -17.96 6.09 -2.89
N ASN A 293 -16.67 6.32 -2.57
CA ASN A 293 -15.53 5.83 -3.34
C ASN A 293 -15.10 4.40 -2.95
N MET A 294 -15.80 3.76 -2.01
CA MET A 294 -15.49 2.40 -1.58
C MET A 294 -15.56 1.41 -2.76
N GLU A 295 -14.52 0.59 -2.90
CA GLU A 295 -14.40 -0.47 -3.92
C GLU A 295 -14.37 -1.87 -3.28
N TRP A 296 -13.90 -1.98 -2.03
CA TRP A 296 -13.77 -3.24 -1.30
C TRP A 296 -14.13 -3.06 0.17
N LEU A 297 -15.15 -3.76 0.65
CA LEU A 297 -15.62 -3.66 2.04
C LEU A 297 -15.81 -5.06 2.63
N ASN A 298 -15.17 -5.32 3.76
CA ASN A 298 -15.33 -6.57 4.50
C ASN A 298 -15.93 -6.30 5.88
N LEU A 299 -17.15 -6.80 6.08
CA LEU A 299 -17.94 -6.74 7.31
C LEU A 299 -18.23 -8.16 7.85
N ASP A 300 -17.49 -9.18 7.41
CA ASP A 300 -17.69 -10.55 7.90
C ASP A 300 -17.44 -10.64 9.40
N ASN A 301 -18.28 -11.43 10.07
CA ASN A 301 -18.20 -11.66 11.51
C ASN A 301 -18.31 -10.37 12.34
N THR A 302 -19.20 -9.48 11.91
CA THR A 302 -19.66 -8.29 12.65
C THR A 302 -21.08 -8.51 13.16
N GLN A 303 -21.62 -7.58 13.94
CA GLN A 303 -23.00 -7.63 14.48
C GLN A 303 -24.00 -6.92 13.54
N LEU A 304 -23.70 -6.85 12.25
CA LEU A 304 -24.56 -6.25 11.23
C LEU A 304 -25.87 -7.04 11.05
N THR A 305 -26.97 -6.33 10.85
CA THR A 305 -28.28 -6.87 10.50
C THR A 305 -28.79 -6.25 9.19
N ASP A 306 -29.99 -6.64 8.76
CA ASP A 306 -30.66 -6.02 7.61
C ASP A 306 -30.82 -4.49 7.76
N ALA A 307 -30.90 -3.98 9.00
CA ALA A 307 -31.09 -2.55 9.28
C ALA A 307 -29.86 -1.68 8.94
N GLY A 308 -28.66 -2.27 8.86
CA GLY A 308 -27.43 -1.55 8.50
C GLY A 308 -27.21 -1.41 7.00
N LEU A 309 -27.79 -2.29 6.16
CA LEU A 309 -27.56 -2.29 4.70
C LEU A 309 -27.98 -1.01 3.96
N PRO A 310 -29.01 -0.23 4.37
CA PRO A 310 -29.31 1.05 3.74
C PRO A 310 -28.13 2.04 3.74
N ALA A 311 -27.19 1.91 4.68
CA ALA A 311 -26.00 2.76 4.71
C ALA A 311 -25.01 2.49 3.57
N LEU A 312 -25.09 1.32 2.93
CA LEU A 312 -24.18 0.91 1.85
C LEU A 312 -24.72 1.24 0.46
N LYS A 313 -26.00 1.59 0.32
CA LYS A 313 -26.73 1.67 -0.96
C LYS A 313 -26.11 2.61 -2.01
N ASP A 314 -25.41 3.66 -1.56
CA ASP A 314 -24.83 4.71 -2.40
C ASP A 314 -23.34 4.44 -2.75
N MET A 315 -22.78 3.29 -2.32
CA MET A 315 -21.42 2.85 -2.67
C MET A 315 -21.36 2.23 -4.07
N HIS A 316 -21.75 2.99 -5.10
CA HIS A 316 -21.89 2.49 -6.47
C HIS A 316 -20.59 1.97 -7.11
N ASN A 317 -19.43 2.26 -6.52
CA ASN A 317 -18.12 1.77 -6.96
C ASN A 317 -17.72 0.43 -6.31
N LEU A 318 -18.53 -0.10 -5.39
CA LEU A 318 -18.21 -1.28 -4.62
C LEU A 318 -18.17 -2.52 -5.53
N LYS A 319 -17.02 -3.19 -5.57
CA LYS A 319 -16.77 -4.42 -6.34
C LYS A 319 -16.75 -5.66 -5.48
N PHE A 320 -16.34 -5.54 -4.23
CA PHE A 320 -16.33 -6.64 -3.27
C PHE A 320 -17.06 -6.25 -1.99
N LEU A 321 -17.99 -7.08 -1.57
CA LEU A 321 -18.69 -6.95 -0.29
C LEU A 321 -18.76 -8.31 0.41
N HIS A 322 -18.26 -8.37 1.64
CA HIS A 322 -18.36 -9.56 2.47
C HIS A 322 -19.21 -9.29 3.70
N LEU A 323 -20.37 -9.95 3.76
CA LEU A 323 -21.36 -9.89 4.85
C LEU A 323 -21.45 -11.22 5.60
N GLY A 324 -20.45 -12.08 5.46
CA GLY A 324 -20.48 -13.41 6.04
C GLY A 324 -20.66 -13.38 7.55
N SER A 325 -21.25 -14.42 8.12
CA SER A 325 -21.33 -14.57 9.60
C SER A 325 -22.00 -13.38 10.31
N THR A 326 -22.88 -12.66 9.61
CA THR A 326 -23.73 -11.58 10.14
C THR A 326 -25.18 -12.06 10.28
N ALA A 327 -26.05 -11.21 10.83
CA ALA A 327 -27.48 -11.48 10.95
C ALA A 327 -28.29 -10.99 9.72
N VAL A 328 -27.64 -10.72 8.59
CA VAL A 328 -28.30 -10.37 7.33
C VAL A 328 -29.18 -11.52 6.83
N SER A 329 -30.34 -11.19 6.29
CA SER A 329 -31.32 -12.11 5.71
C SER A 329 -31.77 -11.65 4.31
N ASP A 330 -32.67 -12.40 3.70
CA ASP A 330 -33.31 -12.00 2.43
C ASP A 330 -33.99 -10.63 2.52
N THR A 331 -34.43 -10.21 3.71
CA THR A 331 -35.10 -8.93 3.95
C THR A 331 -34.21 -7.73 3.63
N GLY A 332 -32.89 -7.85 3.88
CA GLY A 332 -31.93 -6.77 3.68
C GLY A 332 -31.43 -6.66 2.24
N LEU A 333 -31.43 -7.76 1.47
CA LEU A 333 -30.84 -7.80 0.12
C LEU A 333 -31.36 -6.74 -0.87
N PRO A 334 -32.64 -6.32 -0.85
CA PRO A 334 -33.11 -5.24 -1.73
C PRO A 334 -32.34 -3.93 -1.60
N GLN A 335 -31.69 -3.67 -0.44
CA GLN A 335 -30.87 -2.47 -0.24
C GLN A 335 -29.58 -2.48 -1.07
N LEU A 336 -29.17 -3.65 -1.59
CA LEU A 336 -27.95 -3.84 -2.38
C LEU A 336 -28.21 -3.77 -3.89
N GLU A 337 -29.46 -3.68 -4.36
CA GLU A 337 -29.81 -3.69 -5.79
C GLU A 337 -29.15 -2.55 -6.59
N GLY A 338 -28.79 -1.44 -5.92
CA GLY A 338 -28.12 -0.28 -6.51
C GLY A 338 -26.61 -0.41 -6.68
N LEU A 339 -26.00 -1.50 -6.17
CA LEU A 339 -24.55 -1.75 -6.25
C LEU A 339 -24.18 -2.42 -7.57
N THR A 340 -24.46 -1.74 -8.69
CA THR A 340 -24.35 -2.34 -10.03
C THR A 340 -22.91 -2.68 -10.46
N SER A 341 -21.90 -2.18 -9.74
CA SER A 341 -20.49 -2.52 -9.96
C SER A 341 -20.02 -3.73 -9.15
N LEU A 342 -20.90 -4.33 -8.33
CA LEU A 342 -20.53 -5.42 -7.43
C LEU A 342 -20.17 -6.67 -8.24
N GLU A 343 -18.95 -7.16 -8.06
CA GLU A 343 -18.40 -8.32 -8.75
C GLU A 343 -18.47 -9.57 -7.87
N ASP A 344 -18.21 -9.43 -6.56
CA ASP A 344 -18.19 -10.52 -5.59
C ASP A 344 -18.93 -10.12 -4.31
N LEU A 345 -20.02 -10.85 -4.01
CA LEU A 345 -20.81 -10.71 -2.79
C LEU A 345 -20.76 -12.01 -2.01
N LYS A 346 -20.27 -11.95 -0.77
CA LYS A 346 -20.23 -13.10 0.13
C LYS A 346 -21.25 -12.94 1.24
N VAL A 347 -22.20 -13.86 1.32
CA VAL A 347 -23.27 -13.92 2.34
C VAL A 347 -23.25 -15.27 3.07
N THR A 348 -22.08 -15.90 3.17
CA THR A 348 -21.92 -17.20 3.81
C THR A 348 -22.20 -17.14 5.31
N ARG A 349 -22.82 -18.18 5.87
CA ARG A 349 -23.17 -18.23 7.31
C ARG A 349 -24.09 -17.06 7.75
N THR A 350 -24.99 -16.64 6.88
CA THR A 350 -26.05 -15.66 7.17
C THR A 350 -27.44 -16.34 7.13
N ALA A 351 -28.51 -15.59 7.31
CA ALA A 351 -29.89 -16.06 7.12
C ALA A 351 -30.39 -15.89 5.67
N VAL A 352 -29.52 -15.50 4.74
CA VAL A 352 -29.85 -15.42 3.30
C VAL A 352 -30.12 -16.82 2.74
N THR A 353 -31.12 -16.94 1.88
CA THR A 353 -31.52 -18.20 1.24
C THR A 353 -31.13 -18.26 -0.24
N GLU A 354 -31.25 -19.43 -0.87
CA GLU A 354 -31.09 -19.57 -2.32
C GLU A 354 -32.14 -18.74 -3.09
N GLU A 355 -33.33 -18.53 -2.54
CA GLU A 355 -34.37 -17.68 -3.13
C GLU A 355 -33.98 -16.20 -3.09
N GLY A 356 -33.53 -15.68 -1.95
CA GLY A 356 -33.04 -14.30 -1.83
C GLY A 356 -31.87 -14.02 -2.77
N VAL A 357 -30.92 -14.95 -2.89
CA VAL A 357 -29.83 -14.87 -3.87
C VAL A 357 -30.38 -14.82 -5.29
N SER A 358 -31.32 -15.69 -5.64
CA SER A 358 -31.94 -15.72 -6.97
C SER A 358 -32.63 -14.40 -7.32
N GLU A 359 -33.37 -13.80 -6.39
CA GLU A 359 -34.02 -12.50 -6.60
C GLU A 359 -32.99 -11.37 -6.77
N LEU A 360 -31.96 -11.31 -5.92
CA LEU A 360 -30.90 -10.30 -6.05
C LEU A 360 -30.10 -10.48 -7.34
N GLN A 361 -29.83 -11.71 -7.77
CA GLN A 361 -29.11 -12.01 -9.01
C GLN A 361 -29.85 -11.50 -10.26
N LYS A 362 -31.19 -11.44 -10.25
CA LYS A 362 -31.96 -10.81 -11.36
C LYS A 362 -31.64 -9.32 -11.51
N LYS A 363 -31.29 -8.66 -10.41
CA LYS A 363 -30.96 -7.23 -10.34
C LYS A 363 -29.48 -6.98 -10.60
N LEU A 364 -28.63 -7.91 -10.16
CA LEU A 364 -27.19 -7.87 -10.27
C LEU A 364 -26.66 -9.09 -11.08
N PRO A 365 -26.95 -9.19 -12.39
CA PRO A 365 -26.71 -10.41 -13.17
C PRO A 365 -25.24 -10.80 -13.30
N ASN A 366 -24.31 -9.86 -13.10
CA ASN A 366 -22.86 -10.10 -13.22
C ASN A 366 -22.16 -10.34 -11.87
N THR A 367 -22.87 -10.21 -10.75
CA THR A 367 -22.29 -10.40 -9.42
C THR A 367 -22.19 -11.88 -9.09
N LYS A 368 -21.01 -12.35 -8.68
CA LYS A 368 -20.85 -13.67 -8.09
C LYS A 368 -21.32 -13.63 -6.64
N ILE A 369 -22.46 -14.26 -6.35
CA ILE A 369 -22.99 -14.33 -4.99
C ILE A 369 -22.62 -15.67 -4.35
N GLN A 370 -21.73 -15.64 -3.36
CA GLN A 370 -21.33 -16.81 -2.59
C GLN A 370 -22.21 -16.99 -1.36
N LEU A 371 -23.12 -17.97 -1.42
CA LEU A 371 -23.98 -18.37 -0.31
C LEU A 371 -23.38 -19.48 0.57
N LYS A 372 -22.68 -20.43 -0.06
CA LYS A 372 -22.13 -21.61 0.63
C LYS A 372 -20.72 -21.33 1.11
N TYR A 373 -20.46 -21.67 2.37
CA TYR A 373 -19.10 -21.70 2.90
C TYR A 373 -18.34 -22.81 2.18
N LEU A 374 -17.31 -22.43 1.44
CA LEU A 374 -16.35 -23.35 0.86
C LEU A 374 -15.19 -23.40 1.88
N GLY A 375 -15.22 -24.39 2.78
CA GLY A 375 -14.07 -24.61 3.65
C GLY A 375 -12.85 -24.92 2.80
N GLY A 376 -11.70 -24.36 3.18
CA GLY A 376 -10.43 -24.76 2.58
C GLY A 376 -10.17 -26.24 2.86
N GLU A 377 -9.77 -26.96 1.81
CA GLU A 377 -9.22 -28.32 1.88
C GLU A 377 -7.90 -28.37 2.66
#